data_AF-A0A955APG9-F1
#
_entry.id   AF-A0A955APG9-F1
#
_cell.length_a   1.000
_cell.length_b   1.000
_cell.length_c   1.000
_cell.angle_alpha   90.00
_cell.angle_beta   90.00
_cell.angle_gamma   90.00
#
_symmetry.space_group_name_H-M   'P 1'
#
loop_
_entity.id
_entity.type
_entity.pdbx_description
1 polymer ?
#
loop_
_entity_poly.entity_id
_entity_poly.type
_entity_poly.pdbx_seq_one_letter_code
_entity_poly.pdbx_strand_id
1 'polypeptide(L)'
;MTDRPAAVSSYEALLGRDDIDAVYIPLPTALRHEWVIRAAEAGKHVIGEKPAALNASQVREMLQACQEHQVQYMDGVMFMHSGRMPIVRQLLDDGDSLGQLRRLYGQFSFAGDEEFGRANIRTDSRLEPHGCLGDLGWYLIRYFLWVMNGQLPTHVQGRSLSQLQGNESPHPVPG
;
A
#
# COMPACT_ATOMS: atom_id res chain seq x y z
N MET A 1 -13.53 28.99 2.17
CA MET A 1 -13.19 28.78 0.76
C MET A 1 -14.00 27.62 0.25
N THR A 2 -14.95 27.87 -0.65
CA THR A 2 -15.68 26.82 -1.38
C THR A 2 -15.09 26.71 -2.77
N ASP A 3 -13.85 26.22 -2.86
CA ASP A 3 -13.33 25.83 -4.16
C ASP A 3 -13.96 24.50 -4.53
N ARG A 4 -14.68 24.48 -5.66
CA ARG A 4 -15.19 23.23 -6.20
C ARG A 4 -14.01 22.42 -6.74
N PRO A 5 -14.03 21.08 -6.62
CA PRO A 5 -13.03 20.24 -7.25
C PRO A 5 -12.93 20.54 -8.75
N ALA A 6 -11.72 20.84 -9.24
CA ALA A 6 -11.49 21.03 -10.66
C ALA A 6 -11.46 19.67 -11.36
N ALA A 7 -12.33 19.48 -12.35
CA ALA A 7 -12.27 18.31 -13.22
C ALA A 7 -11.09 18.45 -14.21
N VAL A 8 -10.42 17.35 -14.48
CA VAL A 8 -9.31 17.25 -15.45
C VAL A 8 -9.60 16.11 -16.43
N SER A 9 -9.07 16.21 -17.64
CA SER A 9 -9.35 15.27 -18.73
C SER A 9 -8.40 14.07 -18.80
N SER A 10 -7.26 14.11 -18.11
CA SER A 10 -6.31 12.99 -18.01
C SER A 10 -5.40 13.13 -16.80
N TYR A 11 -4.63 12.08 -16.50
CA TYR A 11 -3.62 12.10 -15.44
C TYR A 11 -2.47 13.06 -15.79
N GLU A 12 -2.04 13.12 -17.04
CA GLU A 12 -1.03 14.09 -17.50
C GLU A 12 -1.51 15.53 -17.34
N ALA A 13 -2.78 15.80 -17.67
CA ALA A 13 -3.38 17.12 -17.47
C ALA A 13 -3.44 17.50 -15.98
N LEU A 14 -3.62 16.53 -15.08
CA LEU A 14 -3.54 16.75 -13.63
C LEU A 14 -2.11 17.07 -13.19
N LEU A 15 -1.12 16.30 -13.66
CA LEU A 15 0.28 16.45 -13.28
C LEU A 15 0.89 17.76 -13.79
N GLY A 16 0.44 18.25 -14.95
CA GLY A 16 0.89 19.53 -15.53
C GLY A 16 0.31 20.78 -14.88
N ARG A 17 -0.46 20.67 -13.80
CA ARG A 17 -1.03 21.81 -13.09
C ARG A 17 -0.05 22.39 -12.08
N ASP A 18 0.23 23.67 -12.19
CA ASP A 18 1.14 24.37 -11.27
C ASP A 18 0.50 24.72 -9.92
N ASP A 19 -0.82 24.58 -9.78
CA ASP A 19 -1.56 24.84 -8.54
C ASP A 19 -1.75 23.60 -7.65
N ILE A 20 -1.06 22.50 -7.95
CA ILE A 20 -1.10 21.25 -7.19
C ILE A 20 0.28 20.93 -6.65
N ASP A 21 0.41 20.83 -5.33
CA ASP A 21 1.66 20.45 -4.65
C ASP A 21 1.84 18.93 -4.55
N ALA A 22 0.74 18.19 -4.39
CA ALA A 22 0.74 16.76 -4.10
C ALA A 22 -0.40 16.02 -4.80
N VAL A 23 -0.16 14.75 -5.13
CA VAL A 23 -1.15 13.85 -5.72
C VAL A 23 -1.34 12.59 -4.89
N TYR A 24 -2.58 12.13 -4.83
CA TYR A 24 -2.94 10.83 -4.30
C TYR A 24 -3.15 9.84 -5.45
N ILE A 25 -2.46 8.70 -5.43
CA ILE A 25 -2.46 7.69 -6.50
C ILE A 25 -3.12 6.39 -6.00
N PRO A 26 -4.47 6.30 -6.05
CA PRO A 26 -5.25 5.09 -5.73
C PRO A 26 -5.37 4.13 -6.91
N LEU A 27 -4.36 4.09 -7.78
CA LEU A 27 -4.35 3.21 -8.94
C LEU A 27 -4.05 1.77 -8.51
N PRO A 28 -4.46 0.78 -9.33
CA PRO A 28 -4.04 -0.61 -9.16
C PRO A 28 -2.53 -0.74 -8.98
N THR A 29 -2.10 -1.71 -8.17
CA THR A 29 -0.69 -1.90 -7.82
C THR A 29 0.21 -2.07 -9.03
N ALA A 30 -0.27 -2.77 -10.06
CA ALA A 30 0.49 -2.96 -11.29
C ALA A 30 0.75 -1.66 -12.08
N LEU A 31 -0.09 -0.64 -11.94
CA LEU A 31 0.03 0.63 -12.65
C LEU A 31 0.78 1.70 -11.84
N ARG A 32 0.84 1.55 -10.51
CA ARG A 32 1.29 2.62 -9.61
C ARG A 32 2.74 3.04 -9.85
N HIS A 33 3.62 2.10 -10.19
CA HIS A 33 5.04 2.37 -10.42
C HIS A 33 5.26 3.50 -11.44
N GLU A 34 4.63 3.39 -12.61
CA GLU A 34 4.72 4.38 -13.69
C GLU A 34 4.23 5.75 -13.22
N TRP A 35 3.07 5.79 -12.57
CA TRP A 35 2.43 7.06 -12.20
C TRP A 35 3.12 7.77 -11.04
N VAL A 36 3.77 7.04 -10.14
CA VAL A 36 4.59 7.67 -9.09
C VAL A 36 5.83 8.32 -9.70
N ILE A 37 6.49 7.66 -10.66
CA ILE A 37 7.66 8.24 -11.35
C ILE A 37 7.24 9.50 -12.13
N ARG A 38 6.16 9.42 -12.93
CA ARG A 38 5.65 10.59 -13.66
C ARG A 38 5.23 11.74 -12.75
N ALA A 39 4.64 11.44 -11.59
CA ALA A 39 4.29 12.47 -10.62
C ALA A 39 5.53 13.14 -10.01
N ALA A 40 6.57 12.35 -9.72
CA ALA A 40 7.84 12.89 -9.25
C ALA A 40 8.51 13.77 -10.30
N GLU A 41 8.56 13.33 -11.57
CA GLU A 41 9.07 14.12 -12.71
C GLU A 41 8.32 15.45 -12.90
N ALA A 42 7.01 15.46 -12.59
CA ALA A 42 6.19 16.67 -12.59
C ALA A 42 6.33 17.53 -11.32
N GLY A 43 7.25 17.19 -10.41
CA GLY A 43 7.52 17.94 -9.18
C GLY A 43 6.41 17.84 -8.13
N LYS A 44 5.61 16.75 -8.14
CA LYS A 44 4.50 16.55 -7.19
C LYS A 44 4.89 15.61 -6.05
N HIS A 45 4.57 15.99 -4.81
CA HIS A 45 4.59 15.03 -3.70
C HIS A 45 3.56 13.92 -3.93
N VAL A 46 3.84 12.70 -3.47
CA VAL A 46 3.03 11.52 -3.80
C VAL A 46 2.58 10.80 -2.54
N ILE A 47 1.26 10.60 -2.43
CA ILE A 47 0.65 9.61 -1.55
C ILE A 47 0.21 8.44 -2.44
N GLY A 48 0.92 7.31 -2.38
CA GLY A 48 0.56 6.11 -3.14
C GLY A 48 -0.28 5.15 -2.31
N GLU A 49 -1.31 4.53 -2.89
CA GLU A 49 -2.02 3.45 -2.21
C GLU A 49 -1.12 2.24 -1.89
N LYS A 50 -1.54 1.48 -0.88
CA LYS A 50 -0.92 0.21 -0.52
C LYS A 50 -1.55 -0.96 -1.31
N PRO A 51 -0.81 -2.04 -1.59
CA PRO A 51 0.62 -2.22 -1.35
C PRO A 51 1.45 -1.34 -2.28
N ALA A 52 2.59 -0.80 -1.84
CA ALA A 52 3.30 0.28 -2.53
C ALA A 52 3.59 0.01 -4.04
N ALA A 53 4.08 -1.18 -4.37
CA ALA A 53 4.35 -1.62 -5.75
C ALA A 53 4.33 -3.16 -5.85
N LEU A 54 4.59 -3.71 -7.04
CA LEU A 54 4.61 -5.16 -7.26
C LEU A 54 5.82 -5.85 -6.61
N ASN A 55 6.92 -5.14 -6.42
CA ASN A 55 8.12 -5.71 -5.81
C ASN A 55 9.03 -4.61 -5.25
N ALA A 56 10.04 -5.01 -4.49
CA ALA A 56 10.98 -4.09 -3.86
C ALA A 56 11.83 -3.30 -4.88
N SER A 57 12.08 -3.80 -6.10
CA SER A 57 12.82 -3.04 -7.12
C SER A 57 12.03 -1.81 -7.55
N GLN A 58 10.75 -2.00 -7.89
CA GLN A 58 9.86 -0.91 -8.24
C GLN A 58 9.73 0.14 -7.13
N VAL A 59 9.66 -0.30 -5.86
CA VAL A 59 9.66 0.67 -4.74
C VAL A 59 10.95 1.48 -4.70
N ARG A 60 12.11 0.87 -4.94
CA ARG A 60 13.39 1.62 -4.97
C ARG A 60 13.44 2.62 -6.13
N GLU A 61 12.98 2.22 -7.31
CA GLU A 61 12.90 3.09 -8.50
C GLU A 61 11.97 4.29 -8.25
N MET A 62 10.79 4.05 -7.65
CA MET A 62 9.86 5.12 -7.23
C MET A 62 10.50 6.09 -6.23
N LEU A 63 11.16 5.57 -5.19
CA LEU A 63 11.79 6.40 -4.17
C LEU A 63 12.99 7.18 -4.73
N GLN A 64 13.76 6.59 -5.64
CA GLN A 64 14.84 7.26 -6.34
C GLN A 64 14.31 8.42 -7.18
N ALA A 65 13.26 8.21 -7.99
CA ALA A 65 12.66 9.28 -8.78
C ALA A 65 12.15 10.43 -7.89
N CYS A 66 11.51 10.10 -6.76
CA CYS A 66 11.07 11.10 -5.78
C CYS A 66 12.25 11.89 -5.19
N GLN A 67 13.34 11.21 -4.84
CA GLN A 67 14.54 11.84 -4.30
C GLN A 67 15.22 12.77 -5.32
N GLU A 68 15.36 12.33 -6.57
CA GLU A 68 15.97 13.10 -7.66
C GLU A 68 15.20 14.40 -7.94
N HIS A 69 13.88 14.37 -7.84
CA HIS A 69 13.01 15.53 -8.04
C HIS A 69 12.66 16.27 -6.74
N GLN A 70 13.29 15.89 -5.61
CA GLN A 70 13.12 16.52 -4.30
C GLN A 70 11.67 16.54 -3.79
N VAL A 71 10.89 15.50 -4.12
CA VAL A 71 9.52 15.32 -3.65
C VAL A 71 9.42 14.17 -2.65
N GLN A 72 8.33 14.17 -1.88
CA GLN A 72 8.09 13.17 -0.84
C GLN A 72 7.19 12.05 -1.37
N TYR A 73 7.49 10.81 -1.00
CA TYR A 73 6.59 9.68 -1.15
C TYR A 73 6.08 9.20 0.23
N MET A 74 4.81 8.79 0.30
CA MET A 74 4.20 8.12 1.45
C MET A 74 3.21 7.06 0.97
N ASP A 75 3.14 5.91 1.65
CA ASP A 75 2.11 4.89 1.40
C ASP A 75 0.80 5.18 2.15
N GLY A 76 -0.32 4.67 1.62
CA GLY A 76 -1.67 4.88 2.16
C GLY A 76 -2.00 4.11 3.45
N VAL A 77 -1.02 3.67 4.24
CA VAL A 77 -1.29 2.85 5.44
C VAL A 77 -1.82 3.71 6.60
N MET A 78 -3.13 3.91 6.61
CA MET A 78 -3.79 4.90 7.48
C MET A 78 -3.57 4.70 8.98
N PHE A 79 -3.46 3.45 9.47
CA PHE A 79 -3.40 3.21 10.91
C PHE A 79 -2.13 3.78 11.56
N MET A 80 -1.06 3.99 10.78
CA MET A 80 0.20 4.57 11.24
C MET A 80 0.04 6.00 11.77
N HIS A 81 -1.02 6.69 11.35
CA HIS A 81 -1.33 8.06 11.74
C HIS A 81 -2.38 8.14 12.87
N SER A 82 -2.87 6.99 13.35
CA SER A 82 -3.84 6.96 14.44
C SER A 82 -3.20 7.34 15.77
N GLY A 83 -3.90 8.15 16.57
CA GLY A 83 -3.47 8.50 17.95
C GLY A 83 -3.30 7.31 18.89
N ARG A 84 -3.74 6.10 18.50
CA ARG A 84 -3.46 4.86 19.25
C ARG A 84 -2.01 4.39 19.11
N MET A 85 -1.33 4.70 18.00
CA MET A 85 0.00 4.14 17.73
C MET A 85 1.05 4.58 18.76
N PRO A 86 1.11 5.86 19.20
CA PRO A 86 2.01 6.24 20.29
C PRO A 86 1.71 5.52 21.61
N ILE A 87 0.44 5.27 21.93
CA ILE A 87 0.03 4.56 23.16
C ILE A 87 0.50 3.11 23.11
N VAL A 88 0.26 2.43 21.97
CA VAL A 88 0.73 1.05 21.78
C VAL A 88 2.27 0.99 21.87
N ARG A 89 2.97 1.99 21.32
CA ARG A 89 4.44 2.07 21.42
C ARG A 89 4.91 2.17 22.86
N GLN A 90 4.29 3.04 23.64
CA GLN A 90 4.60 3.20 25.06
C GLN A 90 4.47 1.87 25.82
N LEU A 91 3.38 1.13 25.60
CA LEU A 91 3.14 -0.16 26.26
C LEU A 91 4.08 -1.28 25.79
N LEU A 92 4.60 -1.20 24.56
CA LEU A 92 5.60 -2.13 24.05
C LEU A 92 6.99 -1.87 24.66
N ASP A 93 7.29 -0.60 24.93
CA ASP A 93 8.63 -0.16 25.32
C ASP A 93 8.80 -0.02 26.85
N ASP A 94 7.72 0.01 27.64
CA ASP A 94 7.79 0.22 29.10
C ASP A 94 8.42 -0.94 29.89
N GLY A 95 8.56 -2.12 29.28
CA GLY A 95 9.18 -3.30 29.88
C GLY A 95 8.32 -4.05 30.92
N ASP A 96 7.23 -3.45 31.38
CA ASP A 96 6.40 -3.96 32.48
C ASP A 96 5.04 -4.47 31.97
N SER A 97 4.44 -3.78 31.00
CA SER A 97 3.08 -4.09 30.52
C SER A 97 2.99 -5.43 29.77
N LEU A 98 4.02 -5.76 28.99
CA LEU A 98 4.05 -6.96 28.14
C LEU A 98 5.21 -7.92 28.46
N GLY A 99 6.21 -7.45 29.22
CA GLY A 99 7.47 -8.16 29.41
C GLY A 99 8.21 -8.41 28.08
N GLN A 100 8.95 -9.52 28.01
CA GLN A 100 9.69 -9.86 26.79
C GLN A 100 8.74 -10.35 25.68
N LEU A 101 8.68 -9.63 24.57
CA LEU A 101 7.92 -10.06 23.39
C LEU A 101 8.44 -11.40 22.84
N ARG A 102 7.55 -12.39 22.72
CA ARG A 102 7.87 -13.73 22.20
C ARG A 102 7.20 -14.06 20.88
N ARG A 103 5.97 -13.59 20.67
CA ARG A 103 5.15 -13.96 19.51
C ARG A 103 4.19 -12.83 19.17
N LEU A 104 4.09 -12.55 17.87
CA LEU A 104 3.03 -11.74 17.29
C LEU A 104 2.10 -12.65 16.48
N TYR A 105 0.80 -12.43 16.59
CA TYR A 105 -0.22 -13.12 15.83
C TYR A 105 -1.29 -12.12 15.41
N GLY A 106 -1.80 -12.27 14.19
CA GLY A 106 -2.80 -11.37 13.65
C GLY A 106 -3.47 -11.99 12.44
N GLN A 107 -4.73 -11.62 12.24
CA GLN A 107 -5.56 -12.02 11.13
C GLN A 107 -6.30 -10.78 10.63
N PHE A 108 -6.33 -10.60 9.31
CA PHE A 108 -7.18 -9.61 8.69
C PHE A 108 -7.90 -10.25 7.51
N SER A 109 -9.23 -10.32 7.61
CA SER A 109 -10.10 -10.99 6.65
C SER A 109 -11.44 -10.26 6.58
N PHE A 110 -12.08 -10.33 5.43
CA PHE A 110 -13.48 -9.95 5.25
C PHE A 110 -14.17 -11.00 4.36
N ALA A 111 -15.49 -11.06 4.42
CA ALA A 111 -16.28 -11.93 3.55
C ALA A 111 -16.63 -11.18 2.26
N GLY A 112 -15.88 -11.42 1.19
CA GLY A 112 -16.24 -10.96 -0.15
C GLY A 112 -17.46 -11.72 -0.66
N ASP A 113 -18.37 -11.02 -1.33
CA ASP A 113 -19.51 -11.63 -1.99
C ASP A 113 -19.13 -12.19 -3.38
N GLU A 114 -20.13 -12.72 -4.09
CA GLU A 114 -19.92 -13.30 -5.42
C GLU A 114 -19.51 -12.24 -6.45
N GLU A 115 -19.98 -11.00 -6.31
CA GLU A 115 -19.60 -9.89 -7.18
C GLU A 115 -18.12 -9.54 -7.00
N PHE A 116 -17.65 -9.48 -5.75
CA PHE A 116 -16.24 -9.29 -5.45
C PHE A 116 -15.38 -10.35 -6.15
N GLY A 117 -15.77 -11.63 -6.02
CA GLY A 117 -15.04 -12.75 -6.61
C GLY A 117 -14.93 -12.69 -8.14
N ARG A 118 -15.93 -12.10 -8.81
CA ARG A 118 -15.98 -12.04 -10.29
C ARG A 118 -15.35 -10.79 -10.88
N ALA A 119 -15.45 -9.64 -10.21
CA ALA A 119 -15.22 -8.34 -10.84
C ALA A 119 -14.27 -7.41 -10.07
N ASN A 120 -13.88 -7.72 -8.82
CA ASN A 120 -13.00 -6.82 -8.08
C ASN A 120 -11.58 -6.85 -8.64
N ILE A 121 -10.91 -5.69 -8.70
CA ILE A 121 -9.51 -5.56 -9.16
C ILE A 121 -8.54 -6.50 -8.41
N ARG A 122 -8.86 -6.81 -7.14
CA ARG A 122 -8.08 -7.71 -6.26
C ARG A 122 -8.12 -9.17 -6.70
N THR A 123 -8.97 -9.50 -7.68
CA THR A 123 -9.10 -10.82 -8.29
C THR A 123 -8.54 -10.86 -9.71
N ASP A 124 -7.98 -9.74 -10.20
CA ASP A 124 -7.36 -9.61 -11.52
C ASP A 124 -5.83 -9.56 -11.41
N SER A 125 -5.15 -10.56 -11.96
CA SER A 125 -3.69 -10.70 -11.90
C SER A 125 -2.94 -9.61 -12.66
N ARG A 126 -3.61 -8.87 -13.57
CA ARG A 126 -3.03 -7.72 -14.28
C ARG A 126 -3.03 -6.46 -13.43
N LEU A 127 -3.89 -6.39 -12.41
CA LEU A 127 -4.11 -5.20 -11.60
C LEU A 127 -3.52 -5.37 -10.19
N GLU A 128 -3.85 -6.47 -9.52
CA GLU A 128 -3.47 -6.78 -8.14
C GLU A 128 -2.99 -8.24 -8.02
N PRO A 129 -1.83 -8.61 -8.59
CA PRO A 129 -1.33 -9.99 -8.62
C PRO A 129 -1.05 -10.60 -7.24
N HIS A 130 -0.97 -9.77 -6.20
CA HIS A 130 -0.78 -10.22 -4.82
C HIS A 130 -2.07 -10.62 -4.10
N GLY A 131 -3.24 -10.39 -4.70
CA GLY A 131 -4.54 -10.75 -4.14
C GLY A 131 -4.70 -10.35 -2.66
N CYS A 132 -5.21 -11.29 -1.85
CA CYS A 132 -5.45 -11.04 -0.43
C CYS A 132 -4.16 -10.75 0.38
N LEU A 133 -3.01 -11.29 -0.04
CA LEU A 133 -1.73 -11.05 0.63
C LEU A 133 -1.28 -9.59 0.48
N GLY A 134 -1.42 -9.03 -0.72
CA GLY A 134 -1.11 -7.63 -0.98
C GLY A 134 -2.14 -6.67 -0.36
N ASP A 135 -3.41 -7.04 -0.37
CA ASP A 135 -4.46 -6.16 0.13
C ASP A 135 -4.58 -6.15 1.66
N LEU A 136 -4.66 -7.34 2.28
CA LEU A 136 -4.91 -7.52 3.71
C LEU A 136 -3.62 -7.85 4.46
N GLY A 137 -2.80 -8.75 3.90
CA GLY A 137 -1.53 -9.15 4.49
C GLY A 137 -0.56 -7.97 4.69
N TRP A 138 -0.60 -6.97 3.80
CA TRP A 138 0.20 -5.74 3.92
C TRP A 138 0.04 -5.05 5.28
N TYR A 139 -1.19 -4.97 5.80
CA TYR A 139 -1.46 -4.32 7.09
C TYR A 139 -0.78 -5.07 8.24
N LEU A 140 -0.86 -6.40 8.25
CA LEU A 140 -0.25 -7.23 9.29
C LEU A 140 1.27 -7.16 9.22
N ILE A 141 1.85 -7.25 8.00
CA ILE A 141 3.30 -7.13 7.80
C ILE A 141 3.79 -5.77 8.28
N ARG A 142 3.12 -4.68 7.88
CA ARG A 142 3.46 -3.32 8.32
C ARG A 142 3.37 -3.18 9.83
N TYR A 143 2.30 -3.69 10.44
CA TYR A 143 2.11 -3.59 11.89
C TYR A 143 3.17 -4.39 12.65
N PHE A 144 3.49 -5.61 12.23
CA PHE A 144 4.51 -6.42 12.89
C PHE A 144 5.91 -5.84 12.74
N LEU A 145 6.27 -5.35 11.54
CA LEU A 145 7.53 -4.63 11.35
C LEU A 145 7.60 -3.39 12.25
N TRP A 146 6.50 -2.63 12.37
CA TRP A 146 6.46 -1.50 13.27
C TRP A 146 6.63 -1.93 14.74
N VAL A 147 5.91 -2.95 15.21
CA VAL A 147 6.07 -3.50 16.58
C VAL A 147 7.54 -3.86 16.86
N MET A 148 8.19 -4.50 15.89
CA MET A 148 9.60 -4.93 15.96
C MET A 148 10.63 -3.83 15.67
N ASN A 149 10.26 -2.55 15.72
CA ASN A 149 11.16 -1.42 15.43
C ASN A 149 11.87 -1.52 14.07
N GLY A 150 11.17 -2.03 13.05
CA GLY A 150 11.69 -2.21 11.70
C GLY A 150 12.65 -3.38 11.52
N GLN A 151 12.90 -4.19 12.55
CA GLN A 151 13.73 -5.39 12.42
C GLN A 151 13.07 -6.38 11.44
N LEU A 152 13.79 -6.72 10.38
CA LEU A 152 13.33 -7.68 9.38
C LEU A 152 13.40 -9.11 9.92
N PRO A 153 12.46 -9.99 9.51
CA PRO A 153 12.57 -11.41 9.81
C PRO A 153 13.80 -12.01 9.12
N THR A 154 14.44 -12.99 9.76
CA THR A 154 15.54 -13.77 9.16
C THR A 154 15.03 -14.84 8.20
N HIS A 155 13.78 -15.27 8.34
CA HIS A 155 13.14 -16.29 7.52
C HIS A 155 11.64 -16.02 7.39
N VAL A 156 11.07 -16.30 6.21
CA VAL A 156 9.64 -16.17 5.94
C VAL A 156 9.15 -17.45 5.24
N GLN A 157 7.99 -17.94 5.64
CA GLN A 157 7.27 -19.04 4.98
C GLN A 157 5.83 -18.64 4.76
N GLY A 158 5.23 -19.12 3.67
CA GLY A 158 3.83 -18.85 3.33
C GLY A 158 3.21 -20.01 2.57
N ARG A 159 1.89 -20.13 2.66
CA ARG A 159 1.09 -21.11 1.92
C ARG A 159 -0.22 -20.45 1.50
N SER A 160 -0.56 -20.55 0.22
CA SER A 160 -1.90 -20.23 -0.28
C SER A 160 -2.77 -21.47 -0.17
N LEU A 161 -3.94 -21.35 0.46
CA LEU A 161 -4.91 -22.44 0.56
C LEU A 161 -6.01 -22.33 -0.51
N SER A 162 -6.33 -21.09 -0.87
CA SER A 162 -7.31 -20.70 -1.88
C SER A 162 -6.68 -19.78 -2.91
N GLN A 163 -7.37 -19.66 -4.05
CA GLN A 163 -7.08 -18.71 -5.09
C GLN A 163 -8.40 -18.09 -5.56
N LEU A 164 -8.33 -16.84 -6.02
CA LEU A 164 -9.44 -16.15 -6.68
C LEU A 164 -9.04 -15.84 -8.12
N GLN A 165 -10.01 -15.84 -9.02
CA GLN A 165 -9.81 -15.45 -10.41
C GLN A 165 -11.08 -14.75 -10.90
N GLY A 166 -10.99 -13.44 -11.10
CA GLY A 166 -12.08 -12.68 -11.71
C GLY A 166 -12.28 -13.08 -13.17
N ASN A 167 -13.46 -12.74 -13.71
CA ASN A 167 -13.88 -13.16 -15.06
C ASN A 167 -12.90 -12.72 -16.16
N GLU A 168 -12.31 -11.54 -16.00
CA GLU A 168 -11.36 -10.93 -16.95
C GLU A 168 -9.89 -11.24 -16.62
N SER A 169 -9.63 -11.96 -15.52
CA SER A 169 -8.26 -12.22 -15.06
C SER A 169 -7.62 -13.36 -15.86
N PRO A 170 -6.43 -13.16 -16.44
CA PRO A 170 -5.74 -14.22 -17.18
C PRO A 170 -5.20 -15.34 -16.27
N HIS A 171 -4.89 -15.01 -15.01
CA HIS A 171 -4.36 -15.97 -14.03
C HIS A 171 -5.04 -15.82 -12.66
N PRO A 172 -5.07 -16.88 -11.84
CA PRO A 172 -5.51 -16.77 -10.46
C PRO A 172 -4.53 -15.95 -9.60
N VAL A 173 -5.06 -15.35 -8.54
CA VAL A 173 -4.29 -14.63 -7.50
C VAL A 173 -4.55 -15.28 -6.13
N PRO A 174 -3.69 -15.05 -5.12
CA PRO A 174 -3.94 -15.53 -3.76
C PRO A 174 -5.30 -15.07 -3.23
N GLY A 175 -6.11 -16.04 -2.76
CA GLY A 175 -7.47 -15.84 -2.26
C GLY A 175 -7.55 -15.89 -0.75
#